data_AF-A0A1V6SJ25-F1
#
_entry.id   AF-A0A1V6SJ25-F1
#
_cell.length_a   1.000
_cell.length_b   1.000
_cell.length_c   1.000
_cell.angle_alpha   90.00
_cell.angle_beta   90.00
_cell.angle_gamma   90.00
#
_symmetry.space_group_name_H-M   'P 1'
#
loop_
_entity.id
_entity.type
_entity.pdbx_description
1 polymer ?
#
loop_
_entity_poly.entity_id
_entity_poly.type
_entity_poly.pdbx_seq_one_letter_code
_entity_poly.pdbx_strand_id
1 'polypeptide(L)'
;MSNNPGDEQRNEAARGQPEVDLPIRPKDKRAAPDDSQAESSPKKKQKKEAPKPKPLDVKAFMDDLKTDYSKKRLEPMPPRPPKQKWRPVKTAITDRAKAPKGWNPREPDLINDDLQSQITRCRERIKENIMPHVYEHELEELLVEQEERDKKMAAEKGLNWPVVRRLENLQSILEWTQSNAIKDKYKIANNVQNVILAYRSGVLDWCHGFVTYWHNGAQLCGPRPFKWDEFQYLYDEYKGNETGFWVEGIDGPGPSSQQAVIECGTGSRKWAAEMSIALRIPMTGGKPSPESFEFSFKDDTGADYMVLYENDVDRLRTWTD
;
A
#
# COMPACT_ATOMS: atom_id res chain seq x y z
N MET A 1 71.56 -17.17 27.87
CA MET A 1 70.45 -18.13 28.03
C MET A 1 69.60 -18.01 26.78
N SER A 2 69.98 -18.65 25.68
CA SER A 2 69.85 -20.08 25.36
C SER A 2 68.41 -20.45 24.95
N ASN A 3 68.28 -20.66 23.64
CA ASN A 3 67.57 -21.73 22.92
C ASN A 3 66.02 -21.81 22.88
N ASN A 4 65.49 -21.54 21.68
CA ASN A 4 64.42 -22.29 20.99
C ASN A 4 64.82 -23.80 20.85
N PRO A 5 63.93 -24.79 20.59
CA PRO A 5 62.93 -24.81 19.50
C PRO A 5 61.61 -25.59 19.82
N GLY A 6 60.55 -25.51 19.02
CA GLY A 6 60.29 -26.33 17.82
C GLY A 6 59.01 -27.17 18.07
N ASP A 7 58.23 -27.65 17.11
CA ASP A 7 58.14 -27.48 15.67
C ASP A 7 56.74 -27.99 15.30
N GLU A 8 55.90 -27.15 14.69
CA GLU A 8 54.78 -27.60 13.88
C GLU A 8 55.33 -27.84 12.46
N GLN A 9 55.57 -29.10 12.12
CA GLN A 9 55.70 -29.58 10.75
C GLN A 9 54.64 -30.65 10.52
N ARG A 10 53.62 -30.31 9.70
CA ARG A 10 53.54 -30.62 8.26
C ARG A 10 53.42 -32.11 7.98
N ASN A 11 52.32 -32.47 7.33
CA ASN A 11 52.42 -33.13 6.03
C ASN A 11 51.27 -32.68 5.13
N GLU A 12 51.66 -31.94 4.09
CA GLU A 12 50.92 -31.74 2.86
C GLU A 12 51.03 -32.96 1.94
N ALA A 13 50.11 -32.97 0.98
CA ALA A 13 50.22 -33.57 -0.36
C ALA A 13 49.78 -35.02 -0.56
N ALA A 14 48.60 -35.18 -1.18
CA ALA A 14 48.44 -35.77 -2.52
C ALA A 14 46.95 -35.72 -2.91
N ARG A 15 46.53 -34.83 -3.83
CA ARG A 15 46.27 -35.15 -5.25
C ARG A 15 45.51 -36.46 -5.47
N GLY A 16 44.28 -36.35 -5.95
CA GLY A 16 43.58 -37.43 -6.66
C GLY A 16 42.07 -37.35 -6.56
N GLN A 17 41.42 -36.68 -7.51
CA GLN A 17 40.09 -37.13 -7.94
C GLN A 17 40.27 -38.47 -8.68
N PRO A 18 39.31 -39.39 -8.54
CA PRO A 18 38.45 -39.65 -9.68
C PRO A 18 36.95 -39.72 -9.32
N GLU A 19 36.15 -39.41 -10.34
CA GLU A 19 34.74 -39.72 -10.47
C GLU A 19 34.38 -41.11 -9.92
N VAL A 20 33.25 -41.20 -9.23
CA VAL A 20 32.55 -42.46 -9.03
C VAL A 20 31.07 -42.27 -9.36
N ASP A 21 30.76 -42.67 -10.59
CA ASP A 21 29.54 -43.26 -11.11
C ASP A 21 28.28 -43.28 -10.22
N LEU A 22 27.29 -42.47 -10.61
CA LEU A 22 25.88 -42.75 -10.33
C LEU A 22 25.36 -43.81 -11.31
N PRO A 23 24.64 -44.84 -10.86
CA PRO A 23 24.24 -45.96 -11.71
C PRO A 23 23.22 -45.55 -12.79
N ILE A 24 23.66 -45.81 -14.01
CA ILE A 24 22.93 -45.82 -15.28
C ILE A 24 21.70 -46.74 -15.16
N ARG A 25 20.50 -46.17 -15.37
CA ARG A 25 19.27 -46.95 -15.59
C ARG A 25 19.35 -47.70 -16.94
N PRO A 26 18.88 -48.96 -17.02
CA PRO A 26 18.95 -49.76 -18.25
C PRO A 26 18.19 -49.15 -19.42
N LYS A 27 18.82 -49.22 -20.59
CA LYS A 27 18.24 -48.91 -21.90
C LYS A 27 17.51 -50.15 -22.41
N ASP A 28 16.18 -50.08 -22.51
CA ASP A 28 15.44 -50.94 -23.43
C ASP A 28 15.18 -50.19 -24.73
N LYS A 29 15.67 -50.79 -25.82
CA LYS A 29 15.55 -50.34 -27.20
C LYS A 29 14.56 -51.24 -27.95
N ARG A 30 13.75 -50.59 -28.79
CA ARG A 30 13.05 -51.04 -30.03
C ARG A 30 11.54 -51.36 -29.88
N ALA A 31 10.65 -50.95 -30.80
CA ALA A 31 10.80 -50.38 -32.15
C ALA A 31 9.66 -49.41 -32.50
N ALA A 32 9.89 -48.57 -33.52
CA ALA A 32 8.97 -47.59 -34.13
C ALA A 32 7.82 -48.25 -34.95
N PRO A 33 6.79 -47.48 -35.36
CA PRO A 33 6.87 -46.71 -36.62
C PRO A 33 6.39 -45.25 -36.45
N ASP A 34 7.14 -44.27 -36.96
CA ASP A 34 6.96 -43.64 -38.28
C ASP A 34 5.57 -43.01 -38.45
N ASP A 35 5.48 -41.71 -38.20
CA ASP A 35 4.63 -40.80 -38.98
C ASP A 35 4.93 -39.33 -38.61
N SER A 36 5.35 -38.61 -39.64
CA SER A 36 5.28 -37.16 -39.85
C SER A 36 4.53 -36.31 -38.81
N GLN A 37 5.21 -35.31 -38.23
CA GLN A 37 4.75 -33.91 -38.32
C GLN A 37 5.80 -32.89 -37.84
N ALA A 38 5.95 -31.87 -38.68
CA ALA A 38 6.75 -30.66 -38.58
C ALA A 38 7.02 -30.09 -37.16
N GLU A 39 8.30 -29.85 -36.88
CA GLU A 39 8.75 -28.91 -35.86
C GLU A 39 8.26 -27.49 -36.20
N SER A 40 7.32 -26.97 -35.42
CA SER A 40 7.04 -25.52 -35.38
C SER A 40 7.90 -24.89 -34.27
N SER A 41 8.99 -24.24 -34.66
CA SER A 41 9.78 -23.41 -33.74
C SER A 41 8.93 -22.28 -33.15
N PRO A 42 9.02 -21.98 -31.84
CA PRO A 42 8.26 -20.88 -31.24
C PRO A 42 8.78 -19.53 -31.75
N LYS A 43 7.92 -18.79 -32.46
CA LYS A 43 8.17 -17.42 -32.90
C LYS A 43 8.48 -16.53 -31.69
N LYS A 44 9.69 -15.98 -31.63
CA LYS A 44 10.06 -14.85 -30.76
C LYS A 44 9.03 -13.73 -30.93
N LYS A 45 8.16 -13.51 -29.94
CA LYS A 45 7.38 -12.28 -29.83
C LYS A 45 8.37 -11.13 -29.67
N GLN A 46 8.51 -10.31 -30.72
CA GLN A 46 9.19 -9.02 -30.63
C GLN A 46 8.49 -8.21 -29.52
N LYS A 47 9.24 -7.94 -28.46
CA LYS A 47 8.88 -7.01 -27.40
C LYS A 47 8.72 -5.65 -28.08
N LYS A 48 7.48 -5.19 -28.29
CA LYS A 48 7.21 -3.80 -28.71
C LYS A 48 7.88 -2.90 -27.67
N GLU A 49 8.94 -2.20 -28.07
CA GLU A 49 9.51 -1.13 -27.26
C GLU A 49 8.38 -0.17 -26.89
N ALA A 50 8.24 0.11 -25.59
CA ALA A 50 7.30 1.12 -25.14
C ALA A 50 7.65 2.44 -25.84
N PRO A 51 6.66 3.16 -26.40
CA PRO A 51 6.92 4.44 -27.05
C PRO A 51 7.62 5.37 -26.05
N LYS A 52 8.76 5.94 -26.47
CA LYS A 52 9.50 6.91 -25.65
C LYS A 52 8.55 8.06 -25.28
N PRO A 53 8.56 8.54 -24.02
CA PRO A 53 7.71 9.65 -23.61
C PRO A 53 8.01 10.87 -24.48
N LYS A 54 6.96 11.53 -24.95
CA LYS A 54 7.09 12.75 -25.74
C LYS A 54 7.66 13.85 -24.83
N PRO A 55 8.58 14.71 -25.32
CA PRO A 55 9.03 15.87 -24.56
C PRO A 55 7.85 16.79 -24.20
N LEU A 56 7.90 17.40 -23.01
CA LEU A 56 6.92 18.38 -22.57
C LEU A 56 6.94 19.61 -23.48
N ASP A 57 5.79 19.99 -24.03
CA ASP A 57 5.62 21.29 -24.68
C ASP A 57 5.42 22.36 -23.60
N VAL A 58 6.52 23.00 -23.21
CA VAL A 58 6.56 23.98 -22.12
C VAL A 58 5.59 25.14 -22.36
N LYS A 59 5.50 25.64 -23.60
CA LYS A 59 4.64 26.79 -23.90
C LYS A 59 3.18 26.41 -23.71
N ALA A 60 2.75 25.30 -24.32
CA ALA A 60 1.39 24.82 -24.17
C ALA A 60 1.04 24.51 -22.70
N PHE A 61 2.00 23.94 -21.95
CA PHE A 61 1.82 23.67 -20.52
C PHE A 61 1.63 24.95 -19.70
N MET A 62 2.47 25.98 -19.89
CA MET A 62 2.35 27.23 -19.14
C MET A 62 1.06 27.98 -19.44
N ASP A 63 0.58 27.93 -20.69
CA ASP A 63 -0.73 28.47 -21.06
C ASP A 63 -1.88 27.71 -20.38
N ASP A 64 -1.77 26.38 -20.29
CA ASP A 64 -2.74 25.51 -19.63
C ASP A 64 -2.64 25.50 -18.09
N LEU A 65 -1.56 26.00 -17.50
CA LEU A 65 -1.33 25.96 -16.04
C LEU A 65 -2.43 26.68 -15.25
N LYS A 66 -3.05 27.69 -15.87
CA LYS A 66 -4.15 28.49 -15.29
C LYS A 66 -5.53 27.83 -15.44
N THR A 67 -5.65 26.77 -16.23
CA THR A 67 -6.91 26.06 -16.42
C THR A 67 -7.29 25.31 -15.15
N ASP A 68 -8.49 25.55 -14.65
CA ASP A 68 -9.08 24.77 -13.56
C ASP A 68 -9.85 23.56 -14.12
N TYR A 69 -9.40 22.37 -13.76
CA TYR A 69 -9.99 21.10 -14.16
C TYR A 69 -10.95 20.53 -13.10
N SER A 70 -11.16 21.17 -11.96
CA SER A 70 -12.06 20.69 -10.89
C SER A 70 -13.47 20.34 -11.38
N LYS A 71 -13.96 21.07 -12.39
CA LYS A 71 -15.28 20.85 -13.00
C LYS A 71 -15.29 19.73 -14.04
N LYS A 72 -14.13 19.25 -14.48
CA LYS A 72 -14.05 18.11 -15.41
C LYS A 72 -14.23 16.84 -14.61
N ARG A 73 -15.23 16.04 -15.00
CA ARG A 73 -15.40 14.70 -14.43
C ARG A 73 -14.15 13.89 -14.77
N LEU A 74 -13.49 13.34 -13.75
CA LEU A 74 -12.57 12.24 -13.97
C LEU A 74 -13.33 11.04 -14.49
N GLU A 75 -12.58 10.12 -15.09
CA GLU A 75 -13.11 8.81 -15.43
C GLU A 75 -13.83 8.22 -14.21
N PRO A 76 -15.05 7.70 -14.39
CA PRO A 76 -15.79 7.10 -13.29
C PRO A 76 -14.95 5.96 -12.71
N MET A 77 -14.93 5.85 -11.37
CA MET A 77 -14.35 4.68 -10.72
C MET A 77 -14.94 3.41 -11.35
N PRO A 78 -14.15 2.33 -11.49
CA PRO A 78 -14.65 1.06 -11.97
C PRO A 78 -15.94 0.68 -11.22
N PRO A 79 -16.96 0.15 -11.91
CA PRO A 79 -18.21 -0.20 -11.28
C PRO A 79 -17.94 -1.25 -10.20
N ARG A 80 -18.41 -0.97 -8.97
CA ARG A 80 -18.33 -1.93 -7.87
C ARG A 80 -19.26 -3.11 -8.12
N PRO A 81 -18.98 -4.29 -7.53
CA PRO A 81 -19.89 -5.42 -7.60
C PRO A 81 -21.30 -5.05 -7.10
N PRO A 82 -22.35 -5.74 -7.57
CA PRO A 82 -23.71 -5.50 -7.09
C PRO A 82 -23.85 -5.92 -5.62
N LYS A 83 -24.72 -5.20 -4.89
CA LYS A 83 -25.06 -5.50 -3.50
C LYS A 83 -25.53 -6.95 -3.34
N GLN A 84 -24.89 -7.66 -2.41
CA GLN A 84 -25.30 -9.01 -2.02
C GLN A 84 -26.45 -8.96 -1.01
N LYS A 85 -27.51 -9.73 -1.27
CA LYS A 85 -28.69 -9.85 -0.41
C LYS A 85 -28.81 -11.27 0.12
N TRP A 86 -29.06 -11.42 1.42
CA TRP A 86 -29.30 -12.72 2.02
C TRP A 86 -30.71 -12.79 2.60
N ARG A 87 -31.24 -14.00 2.72
CA ARG A 87 -32.52 -14.20 3.39
C ARG A 87 -32.28 -14.27 4.89
N PRO A 88 -33.12 -13.63 5.73
CA PRO A 88 -33.04 -13.79 7.17
C PRO A 88 -33.15 -15.26 7.58
N VAL A 89 -32.25 -15.70 8.46
CA VAL A 89 -32.28 -17.05 9.04
C VAL A 89 -32.84 -17.02 10.46
N LYS A 90 -33.62 -18.05 10.81
CA LYS A 90 -34.30 -18.13 12.12
C LYS A 90 -33.31 -18.28 13.28
N THR A 91 -32.26 -19.07 13.07
CA THR A 91 -31.22 -19.33 14.07
C THR A 91 -29.95 -18.63 13.65
N ALA A 92 -29.32 -17.92 14.59
CA ALA A 92 -28.09 -17.17 14.33
C ALA A 92 -27.00 -18.09 13.78
N ILE A 93 -26.46 -17.75 12.62
CA ILE A 93 -25.27 -18.42 12.09
C ILE A 93 -24.07 -17.69 12.69
N THR A 94 -23.46 -18.25 13.73
CA THR A 94 -22.26 -17.68 14.37
C THR A 94 -20.96 -18.32 13.89
N ASP A 95 -21.06 -19.43 13.15
CA ASP A 95 -19.93 -20.13 12.57
C ASP A 95 -19.83 -19.79 11.08
N ARG A 96 -18.68 -19.24 10.67
CA ARG A 96 -18.39 -18.86 9.28
C ARG A 96 -18.52 -20.03 8.32
N ALA A 97 -18.19 -21.27 8.74
CA ALA A 97 -18.31 -22.45 7.89
C ALA A 97 -19.77 -22.77 7.52
N LYS A 98 -20.73 -22.26 8.29
CA LYS A 98 -22.17 -22.41 8.07
C LYS A 98 -22.80 -21.23 7.35
N ALA A 99 -22.03 -20.19 7.00
CA ALA A 99 -22.51 -19.05 6.25
C ALA A 99 -23.00 -19.47 4.85
N PRO A 100 -23.98 -18.76 4.25
CA PRO A 100 -24.46 -19.07 2.91
C PRO A 100 -23.34 -19.07 1.88
N LYS A 101 -23.44 -19.94 0.87
CA LYS A 101 -22.45 -20.00 -0.22
C LYS A 101 -22.32 -18.64 -0.91
N GLY A 102 -21.10 -18.13 -1.01
CA GLY A 102 -20.81 -16.82 -1.62
C GLY A 102 -20.95 -15.62 -0.67
N TRP A 103 -21.35 -15.86 0.59
CA TRP A 103 -21.31 -14.84 1.62
C TRP A 103 -19.87 -14.42 1.89
N ASN A 104 -19.65 -13.13 2.03
CA ASN A 104 -18.37 -12.56 2.43
C ASN A 104 -18.59 -11.46 3.47
N PRO A 105 -17.69 -11.33 4.46
CA PRO A 105 -17.76 -10.27 5.46
C PRO A 105 -17.20 -8.93 4.94
N ARG A 106 -16.64 -8.89 3.73
CA ARG A 106 -15.87 -7.74 3.22
C ARG A 106 -16.72 -6.71 2.47
N GLU A 107 -17.99 -7.02 2.20
CA GLU A 107 -18.96 -6.13 1.57
C GLU A 107 -18.40 -5.33 0.38
N PRO A 108 -17.88 -6.00 -0.67
CA PRO A 108 -17.07 -5.38 -1.72
C PRO A 108 -17.81 -4.31 -2.54
N ASP A 109 -19.14 -4.27 -2.44
CA ASP A 109 -19.98 -3.24 -3.05
C ASP A 109 -19.90 -1.89 -2.32
N LEU A 110 -19.43 -1.85 -1.07
CA LEU A 110 -19.36 -0.65 -0.24
C LEU A 110 -18.02 0.07 -0.35
N ILE A 111 -18.07 1.41 -0.28
CA ILE A 111 -16.89 2.26 -0.13
C ILE A 111 -16.55 2.35 1.36
N ASN A 112 -15.32 2.01 1.76
CA ASN A 112 -14.89 2.03 3.17
C ASN A 112 -15.01 3.41 3.84
N ASP A 113 -14.97 4.50 3.06
CA ASP A 113 -15.17 5.86 3.59
C ASP A 113 -16.65 6.25 3.73
N ASP A 114 -17.58 5.49 3.12
CA ASP A 114 -19.03 5.70 3.21
C ASP A 114 -19.57 5.06 4.50
N LEU A 115 -19.40 5.79 5.58
CA LEU A 115 -19.76 5.38 6.94
C LEU A 115 -21.26 5.04 7.08
N GLN A 116 -22.13 5.83 6.44
CA GLN A 116 -23.58 5.61 6.54
C GLN A 116 -24.02 4.33 5.84
N SER A 117 -23.46 4.04 4.68
CA SER A 117 -23.73 2.78 3.97
C SER A 117 -23.21 1.57 4.76
N GLN A 118 -22.06 1.69 5.43
CA GLN A 118 -21.52 0.64 6.29
C GLN A 118 -22.40 0.40 7.52
N ILE A 119 -22.78 1.44 8.27
CA ILE A 119 -23.70 1.33 9.42
C ILE A 119 -25.03 0.67 9.00
N THR A 120 -25.55 1.08 7.84
CA THR A 120 -26.78 0.49 7.28
C THR A 120 -26.58 -1.00 6.98
N ARG A 121 -25.45 -1.38 6.37
CA ARG A 121 -25.13 -2.77 6.06
C ARG A 121 -24.98 -3.63 7.32
N CYS A 122 -24.30 -3.14 8.36
CA CYS A 122 -24.19 -3.87 9.62
C CYS A 122 -25.57 -4.17 10.20
N ARG A 123 -26.47 -3.17 10.26
CA ARG A 123 -27.86 -3.35 10.70
C ARG A 123 -28.64 -4.35 9.86
N GLU A 124 -28.46 -4.33 8.54
CA GLU A 124 -29.06 -5.32 7.63
C GLU A 124 -28.56 -6.74 7.92
N ARG A 125 -27.25 -6.92 8.11
CA ARG A 125 -26.62 -8.23 8.35
C ARG A 125 -26.98 -8.82 9.71
N ILE A 126 -27.06 -7.98 10.74
CA ILE A 126 -27.60 -8.36 12.06
C ILE A 126 -29.03 -8.87 11.92
N LYS A 127 -29.88 -8.16 11.15
CA LYS A 127 -31.26 -8.58 10.88
C LYS A 127 -31.34 -9.87 10.04
N GLU A 128 -30.41 -10.08 9.13
CA GLU A 128 -30.29 -11.33 8.37
C GLU A 128 -29.84 -12.50 9.23
N ASN A 129 -29.32 -12.23 10.44
CA ASN A 129 -28.92 -13.22 11.45
C ASN A 129 -27.77 -14.14 10.99
N ILE A 130 -26.92 -13.60 10.10
CA ILE A 130 -25.70 -14.24 9.59
C ILE A 130 -24.51 -13.50 10.19
N MET A 131 -23.74 -14.19 11.03
CA MET A 131 -22.62 -13.65 11.80
C MET A 131 -22.97 -12.37 12.58
N PRO A 132 -24.11 -12.32 13.31
CA PRO A 132 -24.59 -11.07 13.91
C PRO A 132 -23.55 -10.41 14.84
N HIS A 133 -22.84 -11.20 15.65
CA HIS A 133 -21.78 -10.72 16.55
C HIS A 133 -20.64 -9.95 15.84
N VAL A 134 -20.29 -10.32 14.61
CA VAL A 134 -19.24 -9.61 13.83
C VAL A 134 -19.74 -8.21 13.48
N TYR A 135 -20.96 -8.12 12.99
CA TYR A 135 -21.55 -6.84 12.57
C TYR A 135 -22.05 -6.00 13.74
N GLU A 136 -22.34 -6.60 14.90
CA GLU A 136 -22.59 -5.87 16.14
C GLU A 136 -21.33 -5.14 16.59
N HIS A 137 -20.19 -5.83 16.64
CA HIS A 137 -18.90 -5.21 16.96
C HIS A 137 -18.51 -4.13 15.93
N GLU A 138 -18.60 -4.42 14.63
CA GLU A 138 -18.32 -3.44 13.57
C GLU A 138 -19.27 -2.23 13.66
N LEU A 139 -20.55 -2.46 13.98
CA LEU A 139 -21.50 -1.36 14.19
C LEU A 139 -21.11 -0.47 15.37
N GLU A 140 -20.64 -1.04 16.48
CA GLU A 140 -20.16 -0.27 17.63
C GLU A 140 -18.98 0.63 17.22
N GLU A 141 -17.98 0.09 16.52
CA GLU A 141 -16.83 0.86 16.02
C GLU A 141 -17.26 1.99 15.06
N LEU A 142 -18.15 1.70 14.11
CA LEU A 142 -18.64 2.68 13.14
C LEU A 142 -19.47 3.78 13.80
N LEU A 143 -20.19 3.50 14.88
CA LEU A 143 -20.95 4.50 15.63
C LEU A 143 -20.01 5.43 16.41
N VAL A 144 -18.95 4.89 17.03
CA VAL A 144 -17.90 5.71 17.66
C VAL A 144 -17.23 6.60 16.61
N GLU A 145 -16.85 6.04 15.46
CA GLU A 145 -16.30 6.81 14.36
C GLU A 145 -17.28 7.90 13.89
N GLN A 146 -18.58 7.60 13.81
CA GLN A 146 -19.60 8.59 13.43
C GLN A 146 -19.61 9.78 14.37
N GLU A 147 -19.60 9.55 15.69
CA GLU A 147 -19.56 10.62 16.69
C GLU A 147 -18.29 11.47 16.57
N GLU A 148 -17.13 10.84 16.32
CA GLU A 148 -15.87 11.55 16.10
C GLU A 148 -15.91 12.40 14.82
N ARG A 149 -16.42 11.84 13.71
CA ARG A 149 -16.58 12.56 12.44
C ARG A 149 -17.52 13.75 12.62
N ASP A 150 -18.65 13.56 13.27
CA ASP A 150 -19.65 14.61 13.50
C ASP A 150 -19.07 15.75 14.36
N LYS A 151 -18.29 15.41 15.40
CA LYS A 151 -17.58 16.40 16.23
C LYS A 151 -16.59 17.24 15.41
N LYS A 152 -15.81 16.60 14.53
CA LYS A 152 -14.83 17.27 13.67
C LYS A 152 -15.52 18.15 12.62
N MET A 153 -16.56 17.64 11.99
CA MET A 153 -17.39 18.38 11.03
C MET A 153 -18.07 19.60 11.67
N ALA A 154 -18.49 19.50 12.94
CA ALA A 154 -19.07 20.62 13.68
C ALA A 154 -18.04 21.73 13.97
N ALA A 155 -16.76 21.38 14.13
CA ALA A 155 -15.66 22.33 14.31
C ALA A 155 -15.32 23.09 13.01
N GLU A 156 -15.40 22.41 11.86
CA GLU A 156 -15.07 22.95 10.54
C GLU A 156 -16.34 23.19 9.69
N LYS A 157 -17.14 24.18 10.09
CA LYS A 157 -18.47 24.45 9.51
C LYS A 157 -18.40 24.75 8.01
N GLY A 158 -19.26 24.06 7.25
CA GLY A 158 -19.43 24.29 5.81
C GLY A 158 -18.44 23.53 4.92
N LEU A 159 -17.52 22.76 5.50
CA LEU A 159 -16.61 21.88 4.76
C LEU A 159 -17.20 20.47 4.63
N ASN A 160 -16.67 19.70 3.67
CA ASN A 160 -17.01 18.29 3.50
C ASN A 160 -16.01 17.39 4.26
N TRP A 161 -16.40 16.15 4.56
CA TRP A 161 -15.58 15.22 5.34
C TRP A 161 -14.17 14.98 4.76
N PRO A 162 -13.97 14.77 3.44
CA PRO A 162 -12.64 14.68 2.85
C PRO A 162 -11.73 15.87 3.17
N VAL A 163 -12.26 17.09 3.10
CA VAL A 163 -11.52 18.31 3.44
C VAL A 163 -11.20 18.35 4.93
N VAL A 164 -12.16 18.06 5.81
CA VAL A 164 -11.92 18.05 7.27
C VAL A 164 -10.83 17.05 7.66
N ARG A 165 -10.88 15.83 7.13
CA ARG A 165 -9.83 14.82 7.34
C ARG A 165 -8.48 15.30 6.80
N ARG A 166 -8.46 15.97 5.65
CA ARG A 166 -7.23 16.53 5.09
C ARG A 166 -6.66 17.65 5.97
N LEU A 167 -7.51 18.51 6.52
CA LEU A 167 -7.10 19.61 7.40
C LEU A 167 -6.38 19.10 8.65
N GLU A 168 -6.86 18.01 9.26
CA GLU A 168 -6.17 17.39 10.40
C GLU A 168 -4.75 16.93 10.02
N ASN A 169 -4.63 16.24 8.88
CA ASN A 169 -3.32 15.80 8.37
C ASN A 169 -2.39 17.00 8.10
N LEU A 170 -2.90 18.05 7.45
CA LEU A 170 -2.13 19.26 7.17
C LEU A 170 -1.71 19.99 8.46
N GLN A 171 -2.56 19.98 9.48
CA GLN A 171 -2.23 20.55 10.80
C GLN A 171 -1.07 19.78 11.45
N SER A 172 -1.11 18.45 11.44
CA SER A 172 0.00 17.62 11.95
C SER A 172 1.29 17.82 11.14
N ILE A 173 1.20 17.98 9.82
CA ILE A 173 2.35 18.29 8.97
C ILE A 173 2.91 19.66 9.33
N LEU A 174 2.06 20.67 9.51
CA LEU A 174 2.48 22.01 9.89
C LEU A 174 3.20 22.01 11.25
N GLU A 175 2.64 21.34 12.25
CA GLU A 175 3.27 21.17 13.57
C GLU A 175 4.64 20.48 13.46
N TRP A 176 4.73 19.41 12.68
CA TRP A 176 6.00 18.70 12.43
C TRP A 176 7.03 19.61 11.74
N THR A 177 6.63 20.38 10.73
CA THR A 177 7.53 21.32 10.03
C THR A 177 8.05 22.41 10.97
N GLN A 178 7.22 22.88 11.89
CA GLN A 178 7.56 23.93 12.86
C GLN A 178 8.30 23.40 14.09
N SER A 179 8.39 22.08 14.26
CA SER A 179 9.05 21.46 15.40
C SER A 179 10.54 21.81 15.48
N ASN A 180 11.08 21.85 16.71
CA ASN A 180 12.49 22.15 16.97
C ASN A 180 13.48 21.19 16.28
N ALA A 181 13.04 19.99 15.89
CA ALA A 181 13.86 19.00 15.23
C ALA A 181 14.12 19.34 13.75
N ILE A 182 13.14 19.95 13.07
CA ILE A 182 13.20 20.20 11.63
C ILE A 182 13.32 21.68 11.31
N LYS A 183 12.71 22.56 12.12
CA LYS A 183 12.77 24.03 11.97
C LYS A 183 12.54 24.49 10.53
N ASP A 184 11.53 23.89 9.89
CA ASP A 184 11.16 24.09 8.51
C ASP A 184 12.37 24.05 7.53
N LYS A 185 13.28 23.10 7.73
CA LYS A 185 14.47 22.88 6.89
C LYS A 185 14.15 22.91 5.38
N TYR A 186 12.97 22.43 5.01
CA TYR A 186 12.52 22.34 3.63
C TYR A 186 11.64 23.51 3.17
N LYS A 187 11.39 24.52 4.02
CA LYS A 187 10.60 25.72 3.71
C LYS A 187 9.19 25.42 3.20
N ILE A 188 8.56 24.38 3.72
CA ILE A 188 7.23 23.93 3.29
C ILE A 188 6.12 24.43 4.22
N ALA A 189 6.44 24.93 5.42
CA ALA A 189 5.44 25.37 6.39
C ALA A 189 4.49 26.43 5.81
N ASN A 190 5.03 27.39 5.06
CA ASN A 190 4.23 28.44 4.42
C ASN A 190 3.29 27.88 3.33
N ASN A 191 3.71 26.86 2.57
CA ASN A 191 2.83 26.20 1.61
C ASN A 191 1.67 25.51 2.34
N VAL A 192 1.98 24.69 3.35
CA VAL A 192 0.98 23.93 4.12
C VAL A 192 -0.02 24.86 4.79
N GLN A 193 0.45 25.96 5.40
CA GLN A 193 -0.41 26.97 6.01
C GLN A 193 -1.38 27.60 4.98
N ASN A 194 -0.90 27.95 3.80
CA ASN A 194 -1.77 28.55 2.77
C ASN A 194 -2.73 27.53 2.15
N VAL A 195 -2.35 26.25 2.06
CA VAL A 195 -3.28 25.17 1.67
C VAL A 195 -4.43 25.05 2.68
N ILE A 196 -4.11 25.07 3.99
CA ILE A 196 -5.13 25.06 5.06
C ILE A 196 -6.09 26.25 4.89
N LEU A 197 -5.57 27.45 4.65
CA LEU A 197 -6.39 28.65 4.42
C LEU A 197 -7.25 28.53 3.16
N ALA A 198 -6.71 27.95 2.08
CA ALA A 198 -7.43 27.76 0.83
C ALA A 198 -8.62 26.80 1.00
N TYR A 199 -8.46 25.71 1.75
CA TYR A 199 -9.57 24.81 2.10
C TYR A 199 -10.62 25.50 2.98
N ARG A 200 -10.19 26.17 4.06
CA ARG A 200 -11.11 26.84 5.00
C ARG A 200 -11.88 28.01 4.36
N SER A 201 -11.29 28.67 3.37
CA SER A 201 -11.96 29.75 2.61
C SER A 201 -12.85 29.24 1.48
N GLY A 202 -12.81 27.94 1.17
CA GLY A 202 -13.51 27.35 0.02
C GLY A 202 -12.91 27.71 -1.34
N VAL A 203 -11.74 28.33 -1.38
CA VAL A 203 -10.98 28.59 -2.62
C VAL A 203 -10.47 27.27 -3.20
N LEU A 204 -10.11 26.33 -2.33
CA LEU A 204 -9.73 24.97 -2.68
C LEU A 204 -10.77 23.99 -2.13
N ASP A 205 -11.15 23.01 -2.95
CA ASP A 205 -11.96 21.87 -2.53
C ASP A 205 -11.21 20.57 -2.85
N TRP A 206 -11.53 19.51 -2.12
CA TRP A 206 -10.94 18.20 -2.33
C TRP A 206 -11.51 17.55 -3.60
N CYS A 207 -10.76 17.64 -4.69
CA CYS A 207 -11.09 17.00 -5.96
C CYS A 207 -10.22 15.74 -6.13
N HIS A 208 -10.82 14.56 -5.90
CA HIS A 208 -10.10 13.28 -6.08
C HIS A 208 -9.43 13.23 -7.46
N GLY A 209 -8.19 12.73 -7.53
CA GLY A 209 -7.41 12.58 -8.76
C GLY A 209 -6.87 13.88 -9.39
N PHE A 210 -7.13 15.03 -8.76
CA PHE A 210 -6.54 16.31 -9.14
C PHE A 210 -5.51 16.75 -8.10
N VAL A 211 -4.56 17.56 -8.55
CA VAL A 211 -3.53 18.16 -7.72
C VAL A 211 -3.48 19.67 -7.89
N THR A 212 -2.93 20.35 -6.91
CA THR A 212 -2.50 21.75 -7.02
C THR A 212 -1.02 21.86 -6.62
N TYR A 213 -0.28 22.69 -7.33
CA TYR A 213 1.13 22.93 -7.06
C TYR A 213 1.29 24.22 -6.26
N TRP A 214 2.20 24.20 -5.29
CA TRP A 214 2.41 25.31 -4.36
C TRP A 214 3.90 25.58 -4.14
N HIS A 215 4.24 26.86 -4.10
CA HIS A 215 5.60 27.33 -3.83
C HIS A 215 5.58 28.65 -3.08
N ASN A 216 6.40 28.76 -2.03
CA ASN A 216 6.48 29.96 -1.18
C ASN A 216 5.11 30.51 -0.71
N GLY A 217 4.15 29.64 -0.44
CA GLY A 217 2.80 29.98 0.00
C GLY A 217 1.82 30.36 -1.13
N ALA A 218 2.28 30.41 -2.38
CA ALA A 218 1.44 30.72 -3.54
C ALA A 218 0.98 29.44 -4.24
N GLN A 219 -0.30 29.41 -4.59
CA GLN A 219 -0.87 28.40 -5.48
C GLN A 219 -0.44 28.71 -6.91
N LEU A 220 0.25 27.77 -7.55
CA LEU A 220 0.78 27.94 -8.91
C LEU A 220 -0.25 27.58 -9.99
N CYS A 221 -1.22 26.72 -9.67
CA CYS A 221 -2.24 26.25 -10.61
C CYS A 221 -3.58 25.93 -9.93
N GLY A 222 -4.66 25.99 -10.69
CA GLY A 222 -5.93 25.37 -10.28
C GLY A 222 -5.82 23.84 -10.22
N PRO A 223 -6.82 23.14 -9.64
CA PRO A 223 -6.86 21.68 -9.64
C PRO A 223 -6.66 21.10 -11.05
N ARG A 224 -5.66 20.23 -11.24
CA ARG A 224 -5.32 19.62 -12.54
C ARG A 224 -4.85 18.15 -12.40
N PRO A 225 -5.01 17.30 -13.42
CA PRO A 225 -4.53 15.92 -13.35
C PRO A 225 -3.02 15.91 -13.13
N PHE A 226 -2.53 15.02 -12.28
CA PHE A 226 -1.10 14.90 -12.06
C PHE A 226 -0.39 14.30 -13.29
N LYS A 227 0.66 14.96 -13.76
CA LYS A 227 1.59 14.42 -14.75
C LYS A 227 3.03 14.62 -14.28
N TRP A 228 3.85 13.58 -14.45
CA TRP A 228 5.22 13.56 -13.95
C TRP A 228 6.14 14.57 -14.62
N ASP A 229 6.00 14.75 -15.92
CA ASP A 229 6.76 15.72 -16.72
C ASP A 229 6.42 17.17 -16.34
N GLU A 230 5.13 17.48 -16.16
CA GLU A 230 4.65 18.78 -15.67
C GLU A 230 5.17 19.08 -14.25
N PHE A 231 5.07 18.10 -13.34
CA PHE A 231 5.60 18.21 -11.99
C PHE A 231 7.11 18.46 -12.00
N GLN A 232 7.88 17.66 -12.74
CA GLN A 232 9.33 17.78 -12.79
C GLN A 232 9.76 19.15 -13.32
N TYR A 233 9.10 19.64 -14.37
CA TYR A 233 9.35 20.98 -14.91
C TYR A 233 9.13 22.07 -13.86
N LEU A 234 7.99 22.06 -13.16
CA LEU A 234 7.72 23.06 -12.12
C LEU A 234 8.68 22.92 -10.94
N TYR A 235 8.98 21.69 -10.53
CA TYR A 235 9.92 21.44 -9.46
C TYR A 235 11.30 22.04 -9.77
N ASP A 236 11.80 21.85 -10.99
CA ASP A 236 13.10 22.38 -11.42
C ASP A 236 13.07 23.91 -11.58
N GLU A 237 12.03 24.45 -12.22
CA GLU A 237 11.84 25.90 -12.43
C GLU A 237 11.82 26.67 -11.09
N TYR A 238 11.13 26.11 -10.10
CA TYR A 238 10.99 26.72 -8.78
C TYR A 238 12.05 26.25 -7.78
N LYS A 239 13.10 25.52 -8.21
CA LYS A 239 14.18 24.99 -7.33
C LYS A 239 13.62 24.28 -6.10
N GLY A 240 12.71 23.34 -6.33
CA GLY A 240 11.94 22.67 -5.28
C GLY A 240 12.78 21.97 -4.22
N ASN A 241 14.01 21.58 -4.55
CA ASN A 241 15.01 21.01 -3.65
C ASN A 241 15.55 22.02 -2.60
N GLU A 242 15.46 23.33 -2.87
CA GLU A 242 16.05 24.39 -2.03
C GLU A 242 15.01 25.28 -1.34
N THR A 243 13.82 25.41 -1.93
CA THR A 243 12.85 26.44 -1.55
C THR A 243 11.50 25.91 -1.09
N GLY A 244 11.31 24.59 -1.04
CA GLY A 244 10.06 23.99 -0.59
C GLY A 244 8.98 24.03 -1.66
N PHE A 245 8.87 22.93 -2.39
CA PHE A 245 7.80 22.71 -3.36
C PHE A 245 6.78 21.73 -2.77
N TRP A 246 5.50 22.05 -2.90
CA TRP A 246 4.42 21.25 -2.36
C TRP A 246 3.43 20.85 -3.44
N VAL A 247 2.96 19.61 -3.36
CA VAL A 247 1.88 19.10 -4.20
C VAL A 247 0.74 18.68 -3.31
N GLU A 248 -0.37 19.38 -3.42
CA GLU A 248 -1.60 19.05 -2.70
C GLU A 248 -2.47 18.16 -3.59
N GLY A 249 -3.06 17.11 -3.02
CA GLY A 249 -3.96 16.19 -3.75
C GLY A 249 -3.34 14.83 -4.13
N ILE A 250 -2.00 14.70 -4.06
CA ILE A 250 -1.33 13.40 -4.14
C ILE A 250 -1.57 12.66 -2.82
N ASP A 251 -2.04 11.41 -2.92
CA ASP A 251 -2.34 10.47 -1.82
C ASP A 251 -3.69 10.55 -1.10
N GLY A 252 -4.67 11.36 -1.54
CA GLY A 252 -5.99 11.30 -0.91
C GLY A 252 -6.03 11.84 0.52
N PRO A 253 -7.21 12.04 1.12
CA PRO A 253 -7.33 12.23 2.57
C PRO A 253 -7.46 10.88 3.30
N GLY A 254 -7.66 9.78 2.58
CA GLY A 254 -7.82 8.43 3.12
C GLY A 254 -6.63 7.54 2.75
N PRO A 255 -6.57 6.30 3.26
CA PRO A 255 -5.51 5.36 2.90
C PRO A 255 -5.47 5.23 1.37
N SER A 256 -4.40 5.71 0.74
CA SER A 256 -4.17 5.45 -0.67
C SER A 256 -4.02 3.94 -0.84
N SER A 257 -4.75 3.36 -1.79
CA SER A 257 -4.57 1.95 -2.14
C SER A 257 -3.18 1.84 -2.76
N GLN A 258 -2.17 1.57 -1.93
CA GLN A 258 -0.91 1.06 -2.41
C GLN A 258 -1.22 -0.35 -2.91
N GLN A 259 -1.35 -0.49 -4.23
CA GLN A 259 -1.37 -1.81 -4.85
C GLN A 259 0.01 -2.43 -4.65
N ALA A 260 0.24 -3.05 -3.51
CA ALA A 260 1.24 -4.08 -3.38
C ALA A 260 0.70 -5.31 -4.11
N VAL A 261 1.12 -5.52 -5.37
CA VAL A 261 0.96 -6.82 -6.02
C VAL A 261 2.04 -7.70 -5.43
N ILE A 262 1.67 -8.49 -4.42
CA ILE A 262 2.55 -9.46 -3.81
C ILE A 262 2.25 -10.80 -4.45
N GLU A 263 3.14 -11.27 -5.32
CA GLU A 263 3.11 -12.65 -5.80
C GLU A 263 3.57 -13.55 -4.65
N CYS A 264 2.64 -14.21 -3.98
CA CYS A 264 2.97 -15.27 -3.04
C CYS A 264 3.53 -16.45 -3.85
N GLY A 265 4.84 -16.66 -3.77
CA GLY A 265 5.43 -17.89 -4.26
C GLY A 265 4.82 -19.09 -3.53
N THR A 266 4.63 -20.22 -4.23
CA THR A 266 4.51 -21.49 -3.53
C THR A 266 5.86 -21.73 -2.86
N GLY A 267 5.99 -21.36 -1.59
CA GLY A 267 7.20 -21.62 -0.82
C GLY A 267 7.57 -23.11 -0.89
N SER A 268 8.78 -23.45 -0.43
CA SER A 268 9.25 -24.85 -0.40
C SER A 268 8.31 -25.81 0.37
N ARG A 269 7.37 -25.27 1.15
CA ARG A 269 6.37 -26.00 1.95
C ARG A 269 4.96 -25.77 1.38
N LYS A 270 4.23 -26.87 1.17
CA LYS A 270 2.88 -26.92 0.54
C LYS A 270 1.79 -26.08 1.24
N TRP A 271 2.05 -25.50 2.40
CA TRP A 271 1.05 -24.84 3.25
C TRP A 271 1.50 -23.48 3.82
N ALA A 272 2.63 -22.94 3.35
CA ALA A 272 3.14 -21.65 3.80
C ALA A 272 3.08 -20.64 2.66
N ALA A 273 2.44 -19.49 2.90
CA ALA A 273 2.58 -18.33 2.05
C ALA A 273 3.84 -17.56 2.49
N GLU A 274 4.87 -17.62 1.65
CA GLU A 274 6.09 -16.83 1.83
C GLU A 274 6.00 -15.61 0.92
N MET A 275 6.13 -14.44 1.50
CA MET A 275 6.14 -13.16 0.81
C MET A 275 7.52 -12.54 0.95
N SER A 276 8.14 -12.17 -0.17
CA SER A 276 9.32 -11.29 -0.15
C SER A 276 8.84 -9.86 -0.33
N ILE A 277 9.07 -9.02 0.66
CA ILE A 277 8.68 -7.61 0.64
C ILE A 277 9.95 -6.78 0.52
N ALA A 278 10.03 -5.96 -0.52
CA ALA A 278 11.08 -4.97 -0.72
C ALA A 278 10.52 -3.57 -0.40
N LEU A 279 10.92 -2.99 0.72
CA LEU A 279 10.57 -1.62 1.08
C LEU A 279 11.72 -0.68 0.72
N ARG A 280 11.47 0.28 -0.17
CA ARG A 280 12.39 1.40 -0.34
C ARG A 280 12.03 2.50 0.65
N ILE A 281 12.74 2.56 1.77
CA ILE A 281 12.58 3.63 2.75
C ILE A 281 13.40 4.83 2.25
N PRO A 282 12.79 5.98 1.91
CA PRO A 282 13.49 7.10 1.28
C PRO A 282 14.64 7.67 2.12
N MET A 283 14.61 7.49 3.45
CA MET A 283 15.63 7.99 4.36
C MET A 283 15.82 7.08 5.57
N THR A 284 17.01 6.49 5.72
CA THR A 284 17.46 5.87 6.97
C THR A 284 18.66 6.66 7.47
N GLY A 285 18.54 7.32 8.63
CA GLY A 285 19.65 8.11 9.19
C GLY A 285 20.04 9.36 8.39
N GLY A 286 19.12 9.96 7.63
CA GLY A 286 19.34 11.22 6.91
C GLY A 286 20.13 11.10 5.60
N LYS A 287 20.49 9.87 5.18
CA LYS A 287 21.06 9.61 3.86
C LYS A 287 20.03 8.88 2.98
N PRO A 288 19.87 9.26 1.71
CA PRO A 288 19.08 8.47 0.77
C PRO A 288 19.76 7.11 0.59
N SER A 289 19.08 6.03 0.98
CA SER A 289 19.50 4.68 0.64
C SER A 289 18.95 4.33 -0.75
N PRO A 290 19.81 4.00 -1.73
CA PRO A 290 19.34 3.47 -3.00
C PRO A 290 18.82 2.03 -2.87
N GLU A 291 19.13 1.35 -1.77
CA GLU A 291 18.86 -0.07 -1.57
C GLU A 291 17.51 -0.29 -0.91
N SER A 292 16.75 -1.25 -1.45
CA SER A 292 15.53 -1.79 -0.84
C SER A 292 15.88 -2.50 0.46
N PHE A 293 15.13 -2.22 1.53
CA PHE A 293 15.08 -3.09 2.70
C PHE A 293 14.20 -4.28 2.36
N GLU A 294 14.85 -5.41 2.11
CA GLU A 294 14.17 -6.66 1.80
C GLU A 294 14.00 -7.47 3.07
N PHE A 295 12.75 -7.89 3.34
CA PHE A 295 12.47 -8.83 4.41
C PHE A 295 11.46 -9.85 3.92
N SER A 296 11.58 -11.06 4.48
CA SER A 296 10.63 -12.12 4.23
C SER A 296 9.52 -12.03 5.27
N PHE A 297 8.28 -11.92 4.82
CA PHE A 297 7.10 -12.10 5.63
C PHE A 297 6.58 -13.51 5.42
N LYS A 298 6.45 -14.28 6.49
CA LYS A 298 5.80 -15.58 6.49
C LYS A 298 4.42 -15.39 7.13
N ASP A 299 3.36 -15.60 6.35
CA ASP A 299 2.02 -15.65 6.91
C ASP A 299 1.84 -17.01 7.60
N ASP A 300 2.08 -17.05 8.90
CA ASP A 300 1.84 -18.24 9.71
C ASP A 300 0.38 -18.23 10.20
N THR A 301 -0.57 -18.47 9.30
CA THR A 301 -2.00 -18.58 9.63
C THR A 301 -2.34 -19.82 10.48
N GLY A 302 -1.34 -20.54 10.98
CA GLY A 302 -1.50 -21.75 11.77
C GLY A 302 -0.18 -22.17 12.39
N ALA A 303 0.20 -21.47 13.46
CA ALA A 303 1.33 -21.71 14.36
C ALA A 303 2.08 -23.03 14.12
N ASP A 304 3.26 -22.96 13.51
CA ASP A 304 4.21 -24.10 13.54
C ASP A 304 4.74 -24.35 14.97
N TYR A 305 4.59 -23.39 15.91
CA TYR A 305 4.90 -23.55 17.34
C TYR A 305 3.90 -22.80 18.24
N MET A 306 3.24 -23.52 19.16
CA MET A 306 2.58 -22.89 20.31
C MET A 306 3.66 -22.45 21.30
N VAL A 307 4.10 -21.18 21.23
CA VAL A 307 4.94 -20.57 22.26
C VAL A 307 4.07 -19.67 23.11
N LEU A 308 3.85 -20.05 24.37
CA LEU A 308 3.50 -19.11 25.43
C LEU A 308 4.79 -18.56 26.01
N TYR A 309 4.94 -17.24 26.08
CA TYR A 309 6.06 -16.64 26.80
C TYR A 309 5.85 -16.82 28.31
N GLU A 310 6.94 -17.01 29.07
CA GLU A 310 6.88 -17.20 30.53
C GLU A 310 6.08 -16.07 31.23
N ASN A 311 6.22 -14.83 30.73
CA ASN A 311 5.44 -13.69 31.21
C ASN A 311 3.93 -13.84 31.03
N ASP A 312 3.48 -14.47 29.94
CA ASP A 312 2.06 -14.72 29.69
C ASP A 312 1.55 -15.86 30.57
N VAL A 313 2.39 -16.87 30.84
CA VAL A 313 2.11 -17.94 31.80
C VAL A 313 1.96 -17.38 33.21
N ASP A 314 2.85 -16.49 33.62
CA ASP A 314 2.81 -15.87 34.96
C ASP A 314 1.59 -14.97 35.11
N ARG A 315 1.22 -14.19 34.08
CA ARG A 315 -0.03 -13.40 34.09
C ARG A 315 -1.27 -14.28 34.24
N LEU A 316 -1.33 -15.41 33.53
CA LEU A 316 -2.46 -16.35 33.64
C LEU A 316 -2.52 -17.03 35.02
N ARG A 317 -1.38 -17.30 35.65
CA ARG A 317 -1.30 -17.85 37.02
C ARG A 317 -1.75 -16.85 38.09
N THR A 318 -1.42 -15.58 37.91
CA THR A 318 -1.83 -14.51 38.84
C THR A 318 -3.29 -14.08 38.70
N TRP A 319 -4.01 -14.59 37.70
CA TRP A 319 -5.41 -14.24 37.43
C TRP A 319 -6.43 -15.13 38.16
N THR A 320 -5.96 -15.99 39.06
CA THR A 320 -6.80 -16.93 39.85
C THR A 320 -6.90 -16.61 41.34
N ASP A 321 -6.62 -15.37 41.76
CA ASP A 321 -6.99 -14.81 43.07
C ASP A 321 -7.77 -13.49 42.90
#